data_AF-A0A811T8F0-F1
#
_entry.id   AF-A0A811T8F0-F1
#
_cell.length_a   1.000
_cell.length_b   1.000
_cell.length_c   1.000
_cell.angle_alpha   90.00
_cell.angle_beta   90.00
_cell.angle_gamma   90.00
#
_symmetry.space_group_name_H-M   'P 1'
#
loop_
_entity.id
_entity.type
_entity.pdbx_description
1 polymer ?
#
loop_
_entity_poly.entity_id
_entity_poly.type
_entity_poly.pdbx_seq_one_letter_code
_entity_poly.pdbx_strand_id
1 'polypeptide(L)'
;MDPGTGYFVYVTTAGNWRYEGTAYTSISATLSTGLNCVGWVNETGSALPGALSSIDGSYRYVARWNAGTQSYEVYLPGAPAVFNDFATMDRGEGYFIAATAGCTLTYP
;
A
#
# COMPACT_ATOMS: atom_id res chain seq x y z
N MET A 1 -16.98 -1.89 6.64
CA MET A 1 -15.54 -1.53 6.57
C MET A 1 -15.33 -0.42 7.57
N ASP A 2 -14.34 -0.60 8.43
CA ASP A 2 -14.00 0.38 9.46
C ASP A 2 -13.20 1.52 8.83
N PRO A 3 -13.55 2.78 9.13
CA PRO A 3 -12.84 3.92 8.57
C PRO A 3 -11.34 3.88 8.91
N GLY A 4 -10.47 4.08 7.92
CA GLY A 4 -9.01 4.06 8.08
C GLY A 4 -8.37 2.67 8.11
N THR A 5 -9.14 1.59 8.03
CA THR A 5 -8.62 0.21 7.98
C THR A 5 -8.49 -0.27 6.54
N GLY A 6 -7.31 -0.78 6.17
CA GLY A 6 -7.08 -1.44 4.88
C GLY A 6 -7.72 -2.83 4.83
N TYR A 7 -8.41 -3.14 3.74
CA TYR A 7 -9.00 -4.47 3.49
C TYR A 7 -8.53 -5.00 2.14
N PHE A 8 -8.05 -6.24 2.13
CA PHE A 8 -7.86 -6.99 0.90
C PHE A 8 -9.09 -7.87 0.65
N VAL A 9 -9.74 -7.68 -0.49
CA VAL A 9 -10.93 -8.44 -0.87
C VAL A 9 -10.60 -9.24 -2.13
N TYR A 10 -10.56 -10.57 -1.99
CA TYR A 10 -10.42 -11.46 -3.12
C TYR A 10 -11.79 -11.74 -3.74
N VAL A 11 -11.96 -11.34 -5.00
CA VAL A 11 -13.22 -11.46 -5.74
C VAL A 11 -13.12 -12.63 -6.73
N THR A 12 -14.02 -13.61 -6.63
CA THR A 12 -14.00 -14.83 -7.45
C THR A 12 -14.85 -14.74 -8.72
N THR A 13 -15.80 -13.81 -8.76
CA THR A 13 -16.70 -13.58 -9.89
C THR A 13 -16.86 -12.08 -10.08
N ALA A 14 -16.84 -11.62 -11.34
CA ALA A 14 -17.04 -10.20 -11.65
C ALA A 14 -18.35 -9.67 -11.05
N GLY A 15 -18.28 -8.50 -10.42
CA GLY A 15 -19.40 -7.88 -9.75
C GLY A 15 -19.12 -6.41 -9.43
N ASN A 16 -20.15 -5.70 -8.99
CA ASN A 16 -20.04 -4.30 -8.58
C ASN A 16 -19.95 -4.20 -7.06
N TRP A 17 -18.89 -3.59 -6.57
CA TRP A 17 -18.79 -3.15 -5.17
C TRP A 17 -19.25 -1.68 -5.08
N ARG A 18 -20.15 -1.37 -4.15
CA ARG A 18 -20.56 0.01 -3.84
C ARG A 18 -20.32 0.30 -2.37
N TYR A 19 -19.70 1.44 -2.10
CA TYR A 19 -19.46 1.95 -0.75
C TYR A 19 -19.68 3.46 -0.74
N GLU A 20 -20.36 3.96 0.29
CA GLU A 20 -20.59 5.39 0.51
C GLU A 20 -19.85 5.79 1.79
N GLY A 21 -19.17 6.93 1.74
CA GLY A 21 -18.40 7.45 2.86
C GLY A 21 -17.64 8.72 2.50
N THR A 22 -16.92 9.26 3.47
CA THR A 22 -16.06 10.43 3.27
C THR A 22 -14.68 9.97 2.79
N ALA A 23 -14.18 10.57 1.71
CA ALA A 23 -12.84 10.29 1.22
C ALA A 23 -11.78 10.75 2.24
N TYR A 24 -10.82 9.87 2.54
CA TYR A 24 -9.61 10.25 3.25
C TYR A 24 -8.67 10.97 2.31
N THR A 25 -8.11 12.09 2.75
CA THR A 25 -7.16 12.88 1.94
C THR A 25 -5.73 12.78 2.45
N SER A 26 -5.51 12.18 3.62
CA SER A 26 -4.20 11.99 4.25
C SER A 26 -4.11 10.62 4.94
N ILE A 27 -2.89 10.14 5.16
CA ILE A 27 -2.61 8.90 5.88
C ILE A 27 -1.99 9.21 7.24
N SER A 28 -2.48 8.53 8.27
CA SER A 28 -1.82 8.36 9.57
C SER A 28 -2.15 6.95 10.06
N ALA A 29 -1.31 5.99 9.72
CA ALA A 29 -1.54 4.56 9.98
C ALA A 29 -0.43 3.97 10.84
N THR A 30 -0.79 3.43 11.99
CA THR A 30 0.14 2.69 12.86
C THR A 30 0.36 1.30 12.30
N LEU A 31 1.61 0.97 11.97
CA LEU A 31 2.03 -0.33 11.48
C LEU A 31 2.64 -1.13 12.62
N SER A 32 2.22 -2.39 12.77
CA SER A 32 2.87 -3.34 13.67
C SER A 32 4.05 -4.00 12.99
N THR A 33 5.03 -4.50 13.73
CA THR A 33 6.09 -5.35 13.16
C THR A 33 5.45 -6.53 12.43
N GLY A 34 5.87 -6.78 11.18
CA GLY A 34 5.28 -7.78 10.30
C GLY A 34 4.50 -7.17 9.14
N LEU A 35 3.57 -7.93 8.57
CA LEU A 35 2.83 -7.55 7.37
C LEU A 35 1.58 -6.75 7.73
N ASN A 36 1.43 -5.56 7.14
CA ASN A 36 0.27 -4.67 7.36
C ASN A 36 -0.40 -4.37 6.02
N CYS A 37 -1.74 -4.35 5.97
CA CYS A 37 -2.50 -3.96 4.79
C CYS A 37 -2.91 -2.48 4.91
N VAL A 38 -2.51 -1.66 3.94
CA VAL A 38 -2.76 -0.22 3.90
C VAL A 38 -3.37 0.14 2.55
N GLY A 39 -4.46 0.90 2.56
CA GLY A 39 -4.99 1.54 1.36
C GLY A 39 -4.28 2.88 1.12
N TRP A 40 -3.81 3.12 -0.11
CA TRP A 40 -3.23 4.40 -0.47
C TRP A 40 -4.34 5.39 -0.85
N VAL A 41 -4.49 6.46 -0.07
CA VAL A 41 -5.60 7.43 -0.22
C VAL A 41 -5.16 8.76 -0.85
N ASN A 42 -3.85 8.98 -0.95
CA ASN A 42 -3.27 10.22 -1.49
C ASN A 42 -3.25 10.20 -3.03
N GLU A 43 -2.38 10.96 -3.68
CA GLU A 43 -2.35 11.07 -5.14
C GLU A 43 -1.89 9.79 -5.86
N THR A 44 -2.28 9.64 -7.12
CA THR A 44 -1.77 8.60 -8.02
C THR A 44 -0.40 9.00 -8.57
N GLY A 45 0.53 8.05 -8.64
CA GLY A 45 1.89 8.33 -9.11
C GLY A 45 2.86 8.83 -8.03
N SER A 46 2.56 8.66 -6.74
CA SER A 46 3.48 9.02 -5.65
C SER A 46 4.76 8.18 -5.75
N ALA A 47 5.88 8.81 -6.08
CA ALA A 47 7.13 8.10 -6.39
C ALA A 47 7.75 7.43 -5.15
N LEU A 48 8.19 6.18 -5.31
CA LEU A 48 8.99 5.47 -4.30
C LEU A 48 10.49 5.81 -4.46
N PRO A 49 11.26 5.88 -3.37
CA PRO A 49 10.86 5.63 -1.98
C PRO A 49 10.14 6.82 -1.30
N GLY A 50 10.05 8.00 -1.95
CA GLY A 50 9.56 9.24 -1.33
C GLY A 50 8.18 9.14 -0.69
N ALA A 51 7.27 8.38 -1.30
CA ALA A 51 5.95 8.05 -0.78
C ALA A 51 5.96 7.41 0.62
N LEU A 52 7.04 6.70 0.97
CA LEU A 52 7.19 5.98 2.24
C LEU A 52 8.29 6.59 3.13
N SER A 53 8.63 7.85 2.90
CA SER A 53 9.68 8.55 3.66
C SER A 53 9.43 8.59 5.17
N SER A 54 8.17 8.63 5.63
CA SER A 54 7.80 8.62 7.06
C SER A 54 8.14 7.31 7.77
N ILE A 55 8.38 6.23 7.02
CA ILE A 55 8.77 4.92 7.54
C ILE A 55 10.09 4.43 6.93
N ASP A 56 10.94 5.35 6.43
CA ASP A 56 12.22 4.98 5.83
C ASP A 56 13.07 4.13 6.79
N GLY A 57 13.73 3.11 6.25
CA GLY A 57 14.46 2.10 7.03
C GLY A 57 13.61 1.18 7.92
N SER A 58 12.29 1.36 7.99
CA SER A 58 11.39 0.63 8.89
C SER A 58 10.51 -0.42 8.19
N TYR A 59 10.82 -0.76 6.94
CA TYR A 59 10.14 -1.81 6.18
C TYR A 59 11.11 -2.58 5.29
N ARG A 60 10.79 -3.84 5.01
CA ARG A 60 11.61 -4.75 4.20
C ARG A 60 11.20 -4.79 2.73
N TYR A 61 9.90 -4.74 2.45
CA TYR A 61 9.34 -4.69 1.11
C TYR A 61 7.91 -4.15 1.14
N VAL A 62 7.41 -3.78 -0.03
CA VAL A 62 6.02 -3.43 -0.28
C VAL A 62 5.50 -4.33 -1.39
N ALA A 63 4.30 -4.89 -1.23
CA ALA A 63 3.67 -5.69 -2.27
C ALA A 63 2.28 -5.16 -2.60
N ARG A 64 1.85 -5.33 -3.85
CA ARG A 64 0.47 -5.08 -4.29
C ARG A 64 -0.03 -6.25 -5.13
N TRP A 65 -1.34 -6.43 -5.18
CA TRP A 65 -1.96 -7.49 -6.00
C TRP A 65 -2.24 -6.97 -7.41
N ASN A 66 -1.64 -7.59 -8.43
CA ASN A 66 -2.00 -7.33 -9.82
C ASN A 66 -3.14 -8.27 -10.23
N ALA A 67 -4.33 -7.71 -10.37
CA ALA A 67 -5.52 -8.48 -10.74
C ALA A 67 -5.48 -9.02 -12.18
N GLY A 68 -4.71 -8.40 -13.09
CA GLY A 68 -4.55 -8.85 -14.47
C GLY A 68 -3.67 -10.10 -14.59
N THR A 69 -2.57 -10.15 -13.84
CA THR A 69 -1.65 -11.30 -13.82
C THR A 69 -1.96 -12.33 -12.73
N GLN A 70 -2.88 -12.01 -11.81
CA GLN A 70 -3.21 -12.85 -10.65
C GLN A 70 -1.99 -13.16 -9.79
N SER A 71 -1.13 -12.16 -9.57
CA SER A 71 0.12 -12.31 -8.83
C SER A 71 0.41 -11.09 -7.97
N TYR A 72 1.29 -11.26 -6.99
CA TYR A 72 1.87 -10.14 -6.27
C TYR A 72 2.99 -9.50 -7.08
N GLU A 73 3.00 -8.18 -7.09
CA GLU A 73 4.10 -7.34 -7.53
C GLU A 73 4.82 -6.81 -6.28
N VAL A 74 6.14 -6.67 -6.34
CA VAL A 74 6.98 -6.31 -5.19
C VAL A 74 7.86 -5.10 -5.49
N TYR A 75 8.01 -4.24 -4.49
CA TYR A 75 9.02 -3.21 -4.39
C TYR A 75 9.94 -3.52 -3.20
N LEU A 76 11.25 -3.50 -3.45
CA LEU A 76 12.33 -3.74 -2.50
C LEU A 76 13.13 -2.43 -2.31
N PRO A 77 13.06 -1.78 -1.15
CA PRO A 77 13.80 -0.56 -0.89
C PRO A 77 15.31 -0.80 -1.00
N GLY A 78 15.99 0.04 -1.78
CA GLY A 78 17.44 -0.04 -2.01
C GLY A 78 17.88 -1.11 -3.03
N ALA A 79 16.96 -1.93 -3.56
CA ALA A 79 17.29 -2.84 -4.65
C ALA A 79 17.42 -2.09 -5.99
N PRO A 80 18.24 -2.58 -6.94
CA PRO A 80 18.24 -2.08 -8.31
C PRO A 80 16.84 -2.11 -8.93
N ALA A 81 16.50 -1.10 -9.74
CA ALA A 81 15.15 -0.92 -10.29
C ALA A 81 14.62 -2.12 -11.09
N VAL A 82 15.51 -2.94 -11.67
CA VAL A 82 15.15 -4.18 -12.39
C VAL A 82 14.49 -5.24 -11.50
N PHE A 83 14.65 -5.15 -10.18
CA PHE A 83 14.00 -6.06 -9.22
C PHE A 83 12.69 -5.52 -8.65
N ASN A 84 12.30 -4.30 -9.02
CA ASN A 84 11.06 -3.68 -8.56
C ASN A 84 10.02 -3.75 -9.68
N ASP A 85 8.88 -4.37 -9.40
CA ASP A 85 7.77 -4.49 -10.35
C ASP A 85 7.02 -3.16 -10.54
N PHE A 86 7.16 -2.24 -9.59
CA PHE A 86 6.56 -0.91 -9.62
C PHE A 86 7.43 0.15 -8.93
N ALA A 87 7.22 1.41 -9.29
CA ALA A 87 7.98 2.55 -8.77
C ALA A 87 7.10 3.67 -8.17
N THR A 88 5.77 3.50 -8.20
CA THR A 88 4.80 4.49 -7.72
C THR A 88 3.74 3.85 -6.84
N MET A 89 3.19 4.65 -5.92
CA MET A 89 1.97 4.34 -5.19
C MET A 89 0.78 5.07 -5.81
N ASP A 90 -0.34 4.37 -5.96
CA ASP A 90 -1.50 4.84 -6.72
C ASP A 90 -2.75 4.92 -5.85
N ARG A 91 -3.53 6.01 -5.99
CA ARG A 91 -4.76 6.21 -5.22
C ARG A 91 -5.72 5.04 -5.41
N GLY A 92 -6.22 4.50 -4.30
CA GLY A 92 -7.19 3.41 -4.29
C GLY A 92 -6.56 2.01 -4.31
N GLU A 93 -5.25 1.91 -4.50
CA GLU A 93 -4.54 0.64 -4.43
C GLU A 93 -4.30 0.19 -2.98
N GLY A 94 -4.35 -1.13 -2.77
CA GLY A 94 -4.02 -1.78 -1.51
C GLY A 94 -2.59 -2.29 -1.51
N TYR A 95 -1.82 -1.91 -0.48
CA TYR A 95 -0.43 -2.29 -0.31
C TYR A 95 -0.22 -3.13 0.95
N PHE A 96 0.59 -4.16 0.83
CA PHE A 96 1.11 -4.94 1.94
C PHE A 96 2.52 -4.45 2.28
N ILE A 97 2.68 -3.83 3.43
CA ILE A 97 3.96 -3.29 3.90
C ILE A 97 4.52 -4.21 4.98
N ALA A 98 5.68 -4.80 4.73
CA ALA A 98 6.39 -5.65 5.69
C ALA A 98 7.27 -4.80 6.61
N ALA A 99 6.67 -4.24 7.66
CA ALA A 99 7.36 -3.40 8.64
C ALA A 99 8.35 -4.22 9.49
N THR A 100 9.54 -3.67 9.72
CA THR A 100 10.60 -4.30 10.53
C THR A 100 10.51 -3.93 12.01
N ALA A 101 9.79 -2.85 12.32
CA ALA A 101 9.48 -2.38 13.67
C ALA A 101 8.12 -1.66 13.67
N GLY A 102 7.57 -1.40 14.87
CA GLY A 102 6.42 -0.53 15.02
C GLY A 102 6.73 0.88 14.53
N CYS A 103 5.92 1.41 13.61
CA CYS A 103 6.10 2.74 13.02
C CYS A 103 4.77 3.36 12.61
N THR A 104 4.79 4.64 12.23
CA THR A 104 3.59 5.34 11.75
C THR A 104 3.84 5.83 10.33
N LEU A 105 3.08 5.28 9.39
CA LEU A 105 3.03 5.79 8.03
C LEU A 105 2.21 7.07 8.00
N THR A 106 2.81 8.13 7.49
CA THR A 106 2.14 9.41 7.21
C THR A 106 2.38 9.87 5.78
N TYR A 107 1.35 10.44 5.16
CA TYR A 107 1.45 11.14 3.87
C TYR A 107 0.33 12.20 3.76
N PRO A 108 0.64 13.42 3.29
CA PRO A 108 -0.27 14.57 3.26
C PRO A 108 -1.49 14.40 2.34
#